data_AF-A0A838GN00-F1
#
_entry.id   AF-A0A838GN00-F1
#
_cell.length_a   1.000
_cell.length_b   1.000
_cell.length_c   1.000
_cell.angle_alpha   90.00
_cell.angle_beta   90.00
_cell.angle_gamma   90.00
#
_symmetry.space_group_name_H-M   'P 1'
#
loop_
_entity.id
_entity.type
_entity.pdbx_description
1 polymer ?
#
loop_
_entity_poly.entity_id
_entity_poly.type
_entity_poly.pdbx_seq_one_letter_code
_entity_poly.pdbx_strand_id
1 'polypeptide(L)' 'AGGTTFLNLEDETGMVNVICSRGLWARYRRVARSAAALIIRGRLERVEGVVNVLAEKVELLPMGIAKKSRDFR' A
#
# COMPACT_ATOMS: atom_id res chain seq x y z
N ALA A 1 20.84 -2.21 -2.23
CA ALA A 1 19.44 -1.81 -2.51
C ALA A 1 19.18 -0.44 -1.88
N GLY A 2 18.97 0.59 -2.72
CA GLY A 2 19.06 2.02 -2.38
C GLY A 2 17.86 2.62 -1.62
N GLY A 3 17.45 2.03 -0.50
CA GLY A 3 16.55 2.67 0.47
C GLY A 3 15.07 2.80 0.09
N THR A 4 14.68 2.58 -1.16
CA THR A 4 13.27 2.58 -1.60
C THR A 4 12.65 1.21 -1.40
N THR A 5 11.42 1.18 -0.87
CA THR A 5 10.59 -0.03 -0.74
C THR A 5 9.35 0.13 -1.62
N PHE A 6 8.90 -0.96 -2.24
CA PHE A 6 7.69 -0.98 -3.04
C PHE A 6 6.64 -1.83 -2.32
N LEU A 7 5.40 -1.32 -2.27
CA LEU A 7 4.22 -2.08 -1.82
C LEU A 7 3.28 -2.21 -3.02
N ASN A 8 2.76 -3.41 -3.25
CA ASN A 8 1.67 -3.61 -4.20
C ASN A 8 0.36 -3.69 -3.42
N LEU A 9 -0.59 -2.80 -3.70
CA LEU A 9 -1.91 -2.82 -3.09
C LEU A 9 -2.94 -3.16 -4.16
N GLU A 10 -3.95 -3.91 -3.77
CA GLU A 10 -5.05 -4.32 -4.64
C GLU A 10 -6.38 -3.95 -3.98
N ASP A 11 -7.27 -3.36 -4.76
CA ASP A 11 -8.66 -3.14 -4.41
C ASP A 11 -9.57 -3.64 -5.54
N GLU A 12 -10.87 -3.36 -5.47
CA GLU A 12 -11.85 -3.78 -6.47
C GLU A 12 -11.60 -3.19 -7.88
N THR A 13 -10.78 -2.15 -8.00
CA THR A 13 -10.41 -1.48 -9.26
C THR A 13 -9.09 -1.98 -9.84
N GLY A 14 -8.34 -2.79 -9.10
CA GLY A 14 -7.11 -3.44 -9.55
C GLY A 14 -5.91 -3.13 -8.66
N MET A 15 -4.71 -3.33 -9.22
CA MET A 15 -3.45 -3.16 -8.49
C MET A 15 -2.87 -1.75 -8.67
N VAL A 16 -2.27 -1.23 -7.60
CA VAL A 16 -1.46 -0.02 -7.60
C VAL A 16 -0.12 -0.25 -6.91
N ASN A 17 0.96 0.23 -7.54
CA ASN A 17 2.28 0.21 -6.95
C ASN A 17 2.51 1.46 -6.10
N VAL A 18 2.91 1.27 -4.86
CA VAL A 18 3.19 2.34 -3.91
C VAL A 18 4.69 2.37 -3.65
N ILE A 19 5.29 3.53 -3.90
CA ILE A 19 6.73 3.76 -3.74
C ILE A 19 6.96 4.43 -2.38
N CYS A 20 7.65 3.73 -1.50
CA CYS A 20 8.00 4.18 -0.16
C CYS A 20 9.47 4.61 -0.12
N SER A 21 9.72 5.89 0.14
CA SER A 21 11.08 6.38 0.42
C SER A 21 11.64 5.75 1.69
N ARG A 22 12.97 5.80 1.87
CA ARG A 22 13.64 5.23 3.06
C ARG A 22 13.09 5.77 4.37
N GLY A 23 12.85 7.08 4.44
CA GLY A 23 12.33 7.74 5.64
C GLY A 23 10.88 7.34 5.94
N LEU A 24 10.04 7.27 4.90
CA LEU A 24 8.66 6.82 5.04
C LEU A 24 8.60 5.36 5.48
N TRP A 25 9.37 4.48 4.83
CA TRP A 25 9.44 3.08 5.23
C TRP A 25 9.93 2.95 6.67
N ALA A 26 10.95 3.72 7.06
CA ALA A 26 11.46 3.68 8.43
C ALA A 26 10.39 4.04 9.46
N ARG A 27 9.53 5.02 9.14
CA ARG A 27 8.45 5.50 10.02
C ARG A 27 7.24 4.57 10.06
N TYR A 28 6.83 4.00 8.93
CA TYR A 28 5.55 3.30 8.80
C TYR A 28 5.65 1.79 8.53
N ARG A 29 6.86 1.19 8.45
CA ARG A 29 7.06 -0.25 8.16
C ARG A 29 6.21 -1.20 9.00
N ARG A 30 5.86 -0.84 10.24
CA ARG A 30 5.04 -1.70 11.11
C ARG A 30 3.62 -1.82 10.55
N VAL A 31 2.93 -0.69 10.35
CA VAL A 31 1.57 -0.70 9.82
C VAL A 31 1.53 -1.22 8.38
N ALA A 32 2.50 -0.81 7.55
CA ALA A 32 2.58 -1.22 6.15
C ALA A 32 2.74 -2.75 5.96
N ARG A 33 3.33 -3.46 6.95
CA ARG A 33 3.54 -4.91 6.89
C ARG A 33 2.48 -5.74 7.58
N SER A 34 1.79 -5.17 8.58
CA SER A 34 0.90 -5.94 9.46
C SER A 34 -0.58 -5.68 9.20
N ALA A 35 -0.94 -4.56 8.57
CA ALA A 35 -2.33 -4.21 8.32
C ALA A 35 -2.89 -5.03 7.15
N ALA A 36 -4.13 -5.49 7.29
CA ALA A 36 -4.86 -6.15 6.20
C ALA A 36 -5.29 -5.15 5.11
N ALA A 37 -5.46 -3.88 5.46
CA ALA A 37 -5.82 -2.81 4.54
C ALA A 37 -5.15 -1.50 4.95
N LEU A 38 -4.81 -0.68 3.96
CA LEU A 38 -4.02 0.54 4.15
C LEU A 38 -4.71 1.74 3.50
N ILE A 39 -4.62 2.89 4.15
CA ILE A 39 -4.85 4.19 3.52
C ILE A 39 -3.49 4.75 3.12
N ILE A 40 -3.30 4.98 1.83
CA ILE A 40 -2.10 5.62 1.29
C ILE A 40 -2.45 7.04 0.85
N ARG A 41 -1.69 8.01 1.36
CA ARG A 41 -1.68 9.36 0.80
C ARG A 41 -0.34 9.62 0.12
N GLY A 42 -0.39 10.22 -1.05
CA GLY A 42 0.79 10.46 -1.85
C GLY A 42 0.47 11.09 -3.20
N ARG A 43 1.51 11.26 -4.01
CA ARG A 43 1.41 11.77 -5.36
C ARG A 43 1.19 10.62 -6.35
N LEU A 44 0.19 10.77 -7.20
CA LEU A 44 -0.03 9.86 -8.33
C LEU A 44 1.00 10.15 -9.43
N GLU A 45 1.68 9.12 -9.91
CA GLU A 45 2.51 9.15 -11.10
C GLU A 45 2.01 8.15 -12.13
N ARG A 46 1.85 8.61 -13.37
CA ARG A 46 1.41 7.77 -14.48
C ARG A 46 2.46 7.80 -15.58
N VAL A 47 3.08 6.66 -15.85
CA VAL A 47 4.14 6.53 -16.85
C VAL A 47 3.84 5.28 -17.68
N GLU A 48 3.74 5.43 -19.00
CA GLU A 48 3.53 4.31 -19.94
C GLU A 48 2.36 3.39 -19.57
N GLY A 49 1.28 3.96 -19.02
CA GLY A 49 0.10 3.21 -18.60
C GLY A 49 0.18 2.57 -17.20
N VAL A 50 1.35 2.58 -16.56
CA VAL A 50 1.55 2.14 -15.19
C VAL A 50 1.21 3.28 -14.22
N VAL A 51 0.43 2.96 -13.19
CA VAL A 51 0.06 3.88 -12.12
C VAL A 51 0.86 3.56 -10.87
N ASN A 52 1.57 4.56 -10.37
CA ASN A 52 2.32 4.51 -9.13
C ASN A 52 1.82 5.59 -8.16
N VAL A 53 1.96 5.36 -6.86
CA VAL A 53 1.76 6.36 -5.82
C VAL A 53 3.05 6.55 -5.05
N LEU A 54 3.63 7.75 -5.11
CA LEU A 54 4.75 8.13 -4.26
C LEU A 54 4.18 8.46 -2.88
N ALA A 55 4.39 7.56 -1.92
CA ALA A 55 3.79 7.68 -0.61
C ALA A 55 4.37 8.86 0.19
N GLU A 56 3.50 9.53 0.91
CA GLU A 56 3.80 10.57 1.90
C GLU A 56 3.29 10.18 3.30
N LYS A 57 2.22 9.39 3.37
CA LYS A 57 1.65 8.85 4.60
C LYS A 57 1.05 7.46 4.39
N VAL A 58 1.17 6.61 5.41
CA VAL A 58 0.58 5.28 5.46
C VAL A 58 -0.17 5.12 6.77
N GLU A 59 -1.43 4.71 6.70
CA GLU A 59 -2.29 4.48 7.85
C GLU A 59 -3.00 3.14 7.72
N LEU A 60 -3.41 2.58 8.86
CA LEU A 60 -4.33 1.44 8.88
C LEU A 60 -5.68 1.92 8.35
N LEU A 61 -6.26 1.18 7.40
CA LEU A 61 -7.69 1.29 7.12
C LEU A 61 -8.43 0.37 8.10
N PRO A 62 -9.23 0.89 9.05
CA PRO A 62 -9.99 0.05 9.96
C PRO A 62 -11.06 -0.70 9.17
N MET A 63 -10.84 -2.00 8.95
CA MET A 63 -11.84 -2.86 8.33
C MET A 63 -12.89 -3.19 9.39
N GLY A 64 -14.02 -2.47 9.35
CA GLY A 64 -15.20 -2.86 10.09
C GLY A 64 -15.67 -4.21 9.56
N ILE A 65 -15.58 -5.24 10.40
CA ILE A 65 -15.89 -6.66 10.14
C ILE A 65 -14.69 -7.44 9.56
N ALA A 66 -14.22 -8.41 10.35
CA ALA A 66 -13.32 -9.45 9.88
C ALA A 66 -14.03 -10.25 8.77
N LYS A 67 -13.68 -10.03 7.50
CA LYS A 67 -14.02 -10.97 6.43
C LYS A 67 -13.33 -12.29 6.78
N LYS A 68 -14.11 -13.31 7.17
CA LYS A 68 -13.63 -14.70 7.14
C LYS A 68 -13.06 -14.96 5.75
N SER A 69 -11.88 -15.56 5.67
CA SER A 69 -11.33 -16.12 4.44
C SER A 69 -12.46 -16.83 3.70
N ARG A 70 -12.75 -16.43 2.46
CA ARG A 70 -13.62 -17.22 1.58
C ARG A 70 -12.75 -18.36 1.08
N ASP A 71 -12.77 -19.45 1.83
CA ASP A 71 -12.21 -20.70 1.33
C ASP A 71 -13.07 -21.14 0.15
N PHE A 72 -12.53 -21.00 -1.06
CA PHE A 72 -13.12 -21.57 -2.27
C PHE A 72 -12.91 -23.08 -2.19
N ARG A 73 -13.99 -23.82 -1.93
CA ARG A 73 -14.05 -25.27 -2.14
C ARG A 73 -14.58 -25.56 -3.54
#